data_AF-A0A5Q8C9S9-F1
#
_entry.id   AF-A0A5Q8C9S9-F1
#
_cell.length_a   1.000
_cell.length_b   1.000
_cell.length_c   1.000
_cell.angle_alpha   90.00
_cell.angle_beta   90.00
_cell.angle_gamma   90.00
#
_symmetry.space_group_name_H-M   'P 1'
#
loop_
_entity.id
_entity.type
_entity.pdbx_description
1 polymer ?
#
loop_
_entity_poly.entity_id
_entity_poly.type
_entity_poly.pdbx_seq_one_letter_code
_entity_poly.pdbx_strand_id
1 'polypeptide(L)' 'TFECTFCADCAQNVLGGVCPNCGGNFAPRPIRPAAKLKKYPASTNRVLKAGGCGPRKAA' A
#
# COMPACT_ATOMS: atom_id res chain seq x y z
N THR A 1 9.12 -8.03 8.87
CA THR A 1 8.17 -8.23 7.78
C THR A 1 7.76 -6.90 7.20
N PHE A 2 7.87 -6.75 5.88
CA PHE A 2 7.30 -5.60 5.19
C PHE A 2 5.79 -5.84 5.05
N GLU A 3 4.99 -5.04 5.74
CA GLU A 3 3.54 -5.11 5.61
C GLU A 3 3.12 -4.72 4.20
N CYS A 4 2.27 -5.54 3.59
CA CYS A 4 1.65 -5.22 2.31
C CYS A 4 0.83 -3.93 2.47
N THR A 5 1.10 -2.93 1.64
CA THR A 5 0.43 -1.63 1.72
C THR A 5 -0.24 -1.32 0.39
N PHE A 6 -1.49 -0.88 0.46
CA PHE A 6 -2.32 -0.49 -0.67
C PHE A 6 -2.95 0.88 -0.38
N CYS A 7 -3.33 1.62 -1.41
CA CYS A 7 -4.11 2.85 -1.19
C CYS A 7 -5.53 2.50 -0.71
N ALA A 8 -6.20 3.48 -0.10
CA ALA A 8 -7.56 3.30 0.42
C ALA A 8 -8.55 2.84 -0.66
N ASP A 9 -8.45 3.44 -1.86
CA ASP A 9 -9.28 3.08 -3.01
C ASP A 9 -9.08 1.62 -3.43
N CYS A 10 -7.84 1.14 -3.58
CA CYS A 10 -7.58 -0.26 -3.89
C CYS A 10 -8.08 -1.20 -2.78
N ALA A 11 -7.86 -0.84 -1.51
CA ALA A 11 -8.29 -1.66 -0.38
C ALA A 11 -9.81 -1.85 -0.36
N GLN A 12 -10.57 -0.80 -0.66
CA GLN A 12 -12.04 -0.81 -0.65
C GLN A 12 -12.64 -1.36 -1.94
N ASN A 13 -12.23 -0.80 -3.09
CA ASN A 13 -12.94 -0.98 -4.36
C ASN A 13 -12.34 -2.07 -5.24
N VAL A 14 -11.09 -2.50 -5.00
CA VAL A 14 -10.41 -3.51 -5.83
C VAL A 14 -10.20 -4.83 -5.08
N LEU A 15 -9.90 -4.74 -3.78
CA LEU A 15 -9.47 -5.88 -2.96
C LEU A 15 -10.53 -6.35 -1.95
N GLY A 16 -11.64 -5.60 -1.79
CA GLY A 16 -12.76 -6.00 -0.93
C GLY A 16 -12.38 -6.21 0.54
N GLY A 17 -11.40 -5.44 1.04
CA GLY A 17 -10.95 -5.56 2.44
C GLY A 17 -9.95 -6.68 2.73
N VAL A 18 -9.60 -7.51 1.75
CA VAL A 18 -8.72 -8.69 1.93
C VAL A 18 -7.40 -8.53 1.19
N CYS A 19 -6.29 -8.76 1.89
CA CYS A 19 -4.96 -8.72 1.29
C CYS A 19 -4.76 -9.87 0.29
N PRO A 20 -4.43 -9.60 -0.99
CA PRO A 20 -4.24 -10.65 -1.99
C PRO A 20 -2.97 -11.48 -1.78
N ASN A 21 -2.05 -11.01 -0.92
CA ASN A 21 -0.77 -11.69 -0.67
C ASN A 21 -0.81 -12.62 0.55
N CYS A 22 -1.63 -12.30 1.56
CA CYS A 22 -1.66 -13.07 2.82
C CYS A 22 -3.06 -13.41 3.34
N GLY A 23 -4.14 -12.93 2.71
CA GLY A 23 -5.52 -13.17 3.13
C GLY A 23 -5.97 -12.41 4.38
N GLY A 24 -5.11 -11.58 4.98
CA GLY A 24 -5.45 -10.77 6.16
C GLY A 24 -6.24 -9.50 5.83
N ASN A 25 -6.85 -8.90 6.86
CA ASN A 25 -7.60 -7.66 6.76
C ASN A 25 -6.68 -6.42 6.66
N PHE A 26 -7.19 -5.32 6.12
CA PHE A 26 -6.50 -4.04 6.13
C PHE A 26 -6.78 -3.23 7.40
N ALA A 27 -5.77 -2.46 7.84
CA ALA A 27 -5.88 -1.48 8.91
C ALA A 27 -5.21 -0.16 8.48
N PRO A 28 -5.63 0.99 9.03
CA PRO A 28 -4.97 2.26 8.78
C PRO A 28 -3.49 2.20 9.15
N ARG A 29 -2.62 2.70 8.27
CA ARG A 29 -1.19 2.80 8.59
C ARG A 29 -0.97 3.85 9.68
N PRO A 30 -0.17 3.56 10.72
CA PRO A 30 0.16 4.55 11.73
C PRO A 30 0.95 5.71 11.11
N ILE A 31 0.69 6.90 11.62
CA ILE A 31 1.41 8.11 11.22
C ILE A 31 2.88 7.97 11.62
N ARG A 32 3.79 8.25 10.68
CA ARG A 32 5.23 8.26 10.98
C ARG A 32 5.58 9.52 11.78
N PRO A 33 6.11 9.42 13.02
CA PRO A 33 6.45 10.59 13.81
C PRO A 33 7.47 11.50 13.11
N ALA A 34 7.36 12.82 13.30
CA ALA A 34 8.18 13.82 12.62
C ALA A 34 9.69 13.57 12.79
N ALA A 35 10.14 13.22 14.00
CA ALA A 35 11.55 12.90 14.26
C ALA A 35 12.05 11.70 13.46
N LYS A 36 11.21 10.66 13.29
CA LYS A 36 11.55 9.48 12.48
C LYS A 36 11.53 9.80 11.00
N LEU A 37 10.63 10.67 10.53
CA LEU A 37 10.61 11.14 9.15
C LEU A 37 11.86 11.96 8.81
N LYS A 38 12.32 12.84 9.72
CA LYS A 38 13.55 13.61 9.53
C LYS A 38 14.79 12.70 9.49
N LYS A 39 14.87 11.70 10.38
CA LYS A 39 16.01 10.76 10.44
C LYS A 39 16.00 9.75 9.28
N TYR A 40 14.81 9.33 8.83
CA TYR A 40 14.60 8.33 7.79
C TYR A 40 13.58 8.88 6.76
N PRO A 41 14.01 9.78 5.86
CA PRO A 41 13.12 10.41 4.89
C PRO A 41 12.58 9.38 3.90
N ALA A 42 11.42 9.69 3.31
CA ALA A 42 10.92 8.91 2.20
C ALA A 42 11.88 9.00 1.01
N SER A 43 11.97 7.92 0.24
CA SER A 43 12.75 7.91 -1.00
C SER A 43 12.25 8.99 -1.97
N THR A 44 13.18 9.74 -2.55
CA THR A 44 12.91 10.69 -3.64
C THR A 44 12.69 9.97 -4.97
N ASN A 45 13.26 8.77 -5.13
CA ASN A 45 13.11 7.96 -6.32
C ASN A 45 11.76 7.22 -6.28
N ARG A 46 10.90 7.53 -7.25
CA ARG A 46 9.66 6.79 -7.50
C ARG A 46 9.98 5.54 -8.31
N VAL A 47 9.71 4.37 -7.73
CA VAL A 47 9.81 3.09 -8.44
C VAL A 47 8.42 2.71 -8.91
N LEU A 48 8.23 2.66 -10.22
CA LEU A 48 6.97 2.29 -10.85
C LEU A 48 7.10 0.91 -11.50
N LYS A 49 6.01 0.15 -11.50
CA LYS A 49 5.92 -1.06 -12.31
C LYS A 49 5.72 -0.63 -13.77
N ALA A 50 6.71 -0.88 -14.64
CA ALA A 50 6.71 -0.42 -16.03
C ALA A 50 5.43 -0.77 -16.81
N GLY A 51 4.89 -1.98 -16.62
CA GLY A 51 3.65 -2.42 -17.25
C GLY A 51 2.35 -2.00 -16.53
N GLY A 52 2.44 -1.18 -15.49
CA GLY A 52 1.31 -0.80 -14.67
C GLY A 52 0.66 -1.98 -13.91
N CYS A 53 -0.48 -1.69 -13.29
CA CYS A 53 -1.40 -2.72 -12.81
C CYS A 53 -2.32 -3.11 -13.96
N GLY A 54 -2.42 -4.40 -14.28
CA GLY A 54 -3.34 -4.87 -15.32
C GLY A 54 -4.81 -4.63 -14.92
N PRO A 55 -5.74 -4.57 -15.89
CA PRO A 55 -7.16 -4.41 -15.60
C PRO A 55 -7.65 -5.63 -14.82
N ARG A 56 -7.94 -5.47 -13.53
CA ARG A 56 -8.80 -6.40 -12.80
C ARG A 56 -10.17 -5.75 -12.69
N LYS A 57 -11.21 -6.46 -13.14
CA LYS A 57 -12.57 -6.15 -12.71
C LYS A 57 -12.57 -6.26 -11.18
N ALA A 58 -12.97 -5.19 -10.50
CA ALA A 58 -13.43 -5.30 -9.13
C ALA A 58 -14.53 -6.38 -9.13
N ALA A 59 -14.34 -7.43 -8.34
CA ALA A 59 -15.34 -8.48 -8.16
C ALA A 59 -16.48 -7.96 -7.29
#